data_AF-A0A7V6SGZ3-F1
#
_entry.id   AF-A0A7V6SGZ3-F1
#
_cell.length_a   1.000
_cell.length_b   1.000
_cell.length_c   1.000
_cell.angle_alpha   90.00
_cell.angle_beta   90.00
_cell.angle_gamma   90.00
#
_symmetry.space_group_name_H-M   'P 1'
#
loop_
_entity.id
_entity.type
_entity.pdbx_description
1 polymer ?
#
loop_
_entity_poly.entity_id
_entity_poly.type
_entity_poly.pdbx_seq_one_letter_code
_entity_poly.pdbx_strand_id
1 'polypeptide(L)'
;MTEETYIAPRAAAPVNHGRTTASWTMVWMVLAGSVVTGIGMSLYRDPVTIAGIVIIVLGIVAGIVMRFLGMGQPTEKRVARDWYSD
;
A
#
# COMPACT_ATOMS: atom_id res chain seq x y z
N MET A 1 -14.27 0.37 -40.18
CA MET A 1 -13.57 1.13 -39.14
C MET A 1 -14.58 1.33 -38.02
N THR A 2 -14.58 0.45 -37.02
CA THR A 2 -15.50 0.51 -35.87
C THR A 2 -14.91 1.46 -34.85
N GLU A 3 -15.56 2.59 -34.60
CA GLU A 3 -15.14 3.50 -33.54
C GLU A 3 -15.49 2.85 -32.18
N GLU A 4 -14.50 2.18 -31.60
CA GLU A 4 -14.58 1.71 -30.23
C GLU A 4 -14.63 2.94 -29.31
N THR A 5 -15.83 3.26 -28.83
CA THR A 5 -16.08 4.40 -27.94
C THR A 5 -15.36 4.17 -26.62
N TYR A 6 -14.20 4.80 -26.46
CA TYR A 6 -13.46 4.80 -25.21
C TYR A 6 -14.28 5.50 -24.12
N ILE A 7 -14.92 4.72 -23.25
CA ILE A 7 -15.66 5.24 -22.09
C ILE A 7 -14.64 5.63 -21.01
N ALA A 8 -14.23 6.89 -20.98
CA ALA A 8 -13.40 7.42 -19.91
C ALA A 8 -14.21 7.50 -18.59
N PRO A 9 -13.65 7.05 -17.45
CA PRO A 9 -14.30 7.20 -16.15
C PRO A 9 -14.53 8.68 -15.81
N ARG A 10 -15.70 8.98 -15.22
CA ARG A 10 -16.15 10.34 -14.82
C ARG A 10 -15.26 11.02 -13.78
N ALA A 11 -14.54 10.25 -12.98
CA ALA A 11 -13.64 10.74 -11.95
C ALA A 11 -12.21 10.42 -12.35
N ALA A 12 -11.35 11.44 -12.32
CA ALA A 12 -9.92 11.22 -12.42
C ALA A 12 -9.49 10.25 -11.31
N ALA A 13 -8.62 9.30 -11.61
CA ALA A 13 -8.04 8.44 -10.59
C ALA A 13 -7.50 9.32 -9.44
N PRO A 14 -7.66 8.90 -8.18
CA PRO A 14 -7.16 9.68 -7.05
C PRO A 14 -5.71 10.10 -7.31
N VAL A 15 -5.42 11.39 -7.20
CA VAL A 15 -4.08 11.97 -7.45
C VAL A 15 -3.15 11.68 -6.26
N ASN A 16 -3.21 10.46 -5.71
CA ASN A 16 -2.29 9.96 -4.72
C ASN A 16 -1.32 9.01 -5.41
N HIS A 17 -0.08 9.44 -5.58
CA HIS A 17 1.00 8.62 -6.14
C HIS A 17 1.47 7.54 -5.14
N GLY A 18 0.55 6.78 -4.55
CA GLY A 18 0.82 5.88 -3.43
C GLY A 18 1.19 6.60 -2.13
N ARG A 19 0.89 7.91 -2.01
CA ARG A 19 1.25 8.75 -0.85
C ARG A 19 0.25 8.71 0.31
N THR A 20 -0.23 7.52 0.67
CA THR A 20 -1.11 7.37 1.84
C THR A 20 -0.30 7.17 3.12
N THR A 21 -0.83 7.60 4.27
CA THR A 21 -0.15 7.38 5.55
C THR A 21 0.02 5.88 5.81
N ALA A 22 -1.01 5.07 5.53
CA ALA A 22 -0.94 3.61 5.70
C ALA A 22 0.18 2.96 4.86
N SER A 23 0.32 3.36 3.58
CA SER A 23 1.36 2.81 2.71
C SER A 23 2.76 3.22 3.16
N TRP A 24 2.98 4.50 3.45
CA TRP A 24 4.31 4.99 3.85
C TRP A 24 4.76 4.45 5.21
N THR A 25 3.85 4.31 6.18
CA THR A 25 4.21 3.70 7.46
C THR A 25 4.59 2.23 7.30
N MET A 26 3.85 1.46 6.50
CA MET A 26 4.21 0.07 6.20
C MET A 26 5.57 -0.01 5.50
N VAL A 27 5.80 0.84 4.48
CA VAL A 27 7.07 0.89 3.73
C VAL A 27 8.25 1.17 4.66
N TRP A 28 8.17 2.21 5.49
CA TRP A 28 9.27 2.57 6.40
C TRP A 28 9.57 1.46 7.40
N MET A 29 8.55 0.83 7.98
CA MET A 29 8.73 -0.26 8.94
C MET A 29 9.38 -1.49 8.30
N VAL A 30 8.90 -1.90 7.12
CA VAL A 30 9.45 -3.05 6.40
C VAL A 30 10.88 -2.77 5.93
N LEU A 31 11.17 -1.58 5.42
CA LEU A 31 12.53 -1.19 5.03
C LEU A 31 13.47 -1.18 6.24
N ALA A 32 13.08 -0.55 7.35
CA ALA A 32 13.89 -0.51 8.57
C ALA A 32 14.17 -1.93 9.10
N GLY A 33 13.14 -2.77 9.20
CA GLY A 33 13.29 -4.15 9.63
C GLY A 33 14.15 -4.99 8.68
N SER A 34 14.07 -4.75 7.37
CA SER A 34 14.92 -5.42 6.36
C SER A 34 16.39 -5.05 6.53
N VAL A 35 16.68 -3.77 6.80
CA VAL A 35 18.06 -3.31 7.10
C VAL A 35 18.58 -3.97 8.38
N VAL A 36 17.80 -3.98 9.46
CA VAL A 36 18.19 -4.63 10.73
C VAL A 36 18.43 -6.13 10.54
N THR A 37 17.56 -6.80 9.77
CA THR A 37 17.71 -8.23 9.44
C THR A 37 18.99 -8.47 8.66
N GLY A 38 19.27 -7.67 7.63
CA GLY A 38 20.50 -7.77 6.83
C GLY A 38 21.77 -7.56 7.63
N ILE A 39 21.76 -6.59 8.58
CA ILE A 39 22.87 -6.38 9.52
C ILE A 39 23.04 -7.59 10.44
N GLY A 40 21.95 -8.10 11.01
CA GLY A 40 21.98 -9.28 11.89
C GLY A 40 22.54 -10.51 11.20
N MET A 41 22.13 -10.77 9.95
CA MET A 41 22.64 -11.87 9.14
C MET A 41 24.12 -11.68 8.80
N SER A 42 24.53 -10.46 8.40
CA SER A 42 25.91 -10.16 8.04
C SER A 42 26.89 -10.34 9.21
N LEU A 43 26.43 -10.09 10.43
CA LEU A 43 27.21 -10.25 11.66
C LEU A 43 27.07 -11.63 12.30
N TYR A 44 26.27 -12.55 11.71
CA TYR A 44 25.92 -13.84 12.30
C TYR A 44 25.36 -13.71 13.74
N ARG A 45 24.44 -12.76 13.94
CA ARG A 45 23.80 -12.47 15.23
C ARG A 45 22.31 -12.79 15.15
N ASP A 46 21.94 -13.99 15.60
CA ASP A 46 20.55 -14.45 15.63
C ASP A 46 19.60 -13.48 16.34
N PRO A 47 19.92 -12.89 17.51
CA PRO A 47 19.00 -11.96 18.18
C PRO A 47 18.70 -10.72 17.36
N VAL A 48 19.69 -10.20 16.63
CA VAL A 48 19.52 -9.00 15.78
C VAL A 48 18.68 -9.35 14.56
N THR A 49 18.91 -10.51 13.97
CA THR A 49 18.12 -11.03 12.85
C THR A 49 16.64 -11.18 13.25
N ILE A 50 16.38 -11.79 14.41
CA ILE A 50 15.02 -11.97 14.94
C ILE A 50 14.37 -10.62 15.21
N ALA A 51 15.09 -9.66 15.81
CA ALA A 51 14.56 -8.32 16.04
C ALA A 51 14.14 -7.63 14.73
N GLY A 52 14.95 -7.75 13.68
CA GLY A 52 14.60 -7.22 12.35
C GLY A 52 13.33 -7.85 11.78
N ILE A 53 13.18 -9.17 11.88
CA ILE A 53 11.97 -9.89 11.45
C ILE A 53 10.74 -9.42 12.23
N VAL A 54 10.85 -9.24 13.55
CA VAL A 54 9.74 -8.74 14.39
C VAL A 54 9.30 -7.35 13.93
N ILE A 55 10.23 -6.45 13.59
CA ILE A 55 9.91 -5.11 13.08
C ILE A 55 9.13 -5.20 11.76
N ILE A 56 9.52 -6.11 10.84
CA ILE A 56 8.80 -6.33 9.58
C ILE A 56 7.36 -6.78 9.84
N VAL A 57 7.17 -7.77 10.72
CA VAL A 57 5.84 -8.28 11.08
C VAL A 57 4.97 -7.18 11.70
N LEU A 58 5.52 -6.39 12.62
CA LEU A 58 4.82 -5.24 13.21
C LEU A 58 4.44 -4.20 12.16
N GLY A 59 5.32 -3.94 11.18
CA GLY A 59 5.03 -3.03 10.06
C GLY A 59 3.86 -3.49 9.20
N ILE A 60 3.79 -4.79 8.88
CA ILE A 60 2.67 -5.38 8.14
C ILE A 60 1.38 -5.26 8.95
N VAL A 61 1.41 -5.64 10.23
CA VAL A 61 0.24 -5.56 11.12
C VAL A 61 -0.26 -4.12 11.24
N ALA A 62 0.64 -3.15 11.46
CA ALA A 62 0.30 -1.74 11.51
C ALA A 62 -0.36 -1.27 10.20
N GLY A 63 0.20 -1.63 9.04
CA GLY A 63 -0.36 -1.31 7.72
C GLY A 63 -1.79 -1.84 7.53
N ILE A 64 -2.04 -3.08 7.95
CA ILE A 64 -3.37 -3.69 7.93
C ILE A 64 -4.33 -2.93 8.84
N VAL A 65 -3.92 -2.60 10.07
CA VAL A 65 -4.75 -1.83 11.02
C VAL A 65 -5.08 -0.45 10.43
N MET A 66 -4.10 0.27 9.89
CA MET A 66 -4.32 1.59 9.28
C MET A 66 -5.25 1.52 8.06
N ARG A 67 -5.22 0.42 7.29
CA ARG A 67 -6.19 0.18 6.22
C ARG A 67 -7.62 0.11 6.77
N PHE A 68 -7.84 -0.60 7.87
CA PHE A 68 -9.16 -0.67 8.51
C PHE A 68 -9.60 0.67 9.12
N LEU A 69 -8.65 1.50 9.56
CA LEU A 69 -8.91 2.86 10.04
C LEU A 69 -9.18 3.87 8.90
N GLY A 70 -9.19 3.44 7.63
CA GLY A 70 -9.45 4.31 6.49
C GLY A 70 -8.28 5.23 6.12
N MET A 71 -7.08 5.00 6.66
CA MET A 71 -5.87 5.79 6.36
C MET A 71 -5.16 5.35 5.06
N GLY A 72 -5.75 4.39 4.35
CA GLY A 72 -5.33 3.95 3.02
C GLY A 72 -5.98 4.75 1.89
N GLN A 73 -5.79 4.30 0.66
CA GLN A 73 -6.38 4.95 -0.50
C GLN A 73 -7.88 4.64 -0.58
N PRO A 74 -8.75 5.66 -0.68
CA PRO A 74 -10.16 5.44 -0.95
C PRO A 74 -10.32 4.74 -2.30
N THR A 75 -11.00 3.60 -2.32
CA THR A 75 -11.44 2.99 -3.57
C THR A 75 -12.80 3.60 -3.88
N GLU A 76 -12.88 4.47 -4.88
CA GLU A 76 -14.19 4.88 -5.39
C GLU A 76 -14.92 3.63 -5.86
N LYS A 77 -16.11 3.38 -5.32
CA LYS A 77 -16.99 2.35 -5.87
C LYS A 77 -17.28 2.78 -7.30
N ARG A 78 -16.86 1.98 -8.28
CA ARG A 78 -17.20 2.15 -9.70
C ARG A 78 -18.72 2.23 -9.83
N VAL A 79 -19.28 3.43 -9.79
CA VAL A 79 -20.67 3.62 -10.21
C VAL A 79 -20.61 3.56 -11.73
N ALA A 80 -21.07 2.44 -12.29
CA ALA A 80 -21.39 2.35 -13.70
C ALA A 80 -22.57 3.31 -13.96
N ARG A 81 -22.28 4.61 -14.05
CA ARG A 81 -23.27 5.62 -14.41
C ARG A 81 -23.39 5.51 -15.92
N ASP A 82 -24.36 4.69 -16.36
CA ASP A 82 -24.69 4.49 -17.76
C ASP A 82 -24.94 5.87 -18.40
N TRP A 83 -24.15 6.21 -19.40
CA TRP A 83 -24.15 7.53 -20.03
C TRP A 83 -25.16 7.63 -21.18
N TYR A 84 -25.91 6.56 -21.44
CA TYR A 84 -26.86 6.45 -22.55
C TYR A 84 -28.33 6.49 -22.12
N SER A 85 -28.62 6.81 -20.86
CA SER A 85 -29.98 6.96 -20.37
C SER A 85 -30.39 8.45 -20.31
N ASP A 86 -30.66 9.04 -21.47
CA ASP A 86 -31.54 10.20 -21.66
C ASP A 86 -32.34 9.97 -22.94
#